data_AF-A0A376P1R7-F1
#
_entry.id   AF-A0A376P1R7-F1
#
_cell.length_a   1.000
_cell.length_b   1.000
_cell.length_c   1.000
_cell.angle_alpha   90.00
_cell.angle_beta   90.00
_cell.angle_gamma   90.00
#
_symmetry.space_group_name_H-M   'P 1'
#
loop_
_entity.id
_entity.type
_entity.pdbx_description
1 polymer ?
#
loop_
_entity_poly.entity_id
_entity_poly.type
_entity_poly.pdbx_seq_one_letter_code
_entity_poly.pdbx_strand_id
1 'polypeptide(L)'
;MKFIIKLFPEITIKSQSVRLRFIKILTGNIRNVLKHYDETLAVVRHWDNIEVRAKDENQRLAIRDALTRIPGIHHILEVEDVPFTDMHDIFEKALVQYRDQLEGKTFCVRVKRRGKHDFSSIDVERYVGGGLNQHMSPRA
;
A
#
# COMPACT_ATOMS: atom_id res chain seq x y z
N MET A 1 -10.98 3.12 -2.17
CA MET A 1 -9.71 2.79 -1.48
C MET A 1 -9.13 1.47 -1.97
N LYS A 2 -7.82 1.29 -1.81
CA LYS A 2 -7.11 0.06 -2.20
C LYS A 2 -6.15 -0.35 -1.09
N PHE A 3 -6.18 -1.63 -0.74
CA PHE A 3 -5.22 -2.23 0.17
C PHE A 3 -4.42 -3.32 -0.53
N ILE A 4 -3.11 -3.31 -0.35
CA ILE A 4 -2.22 -4.39 -0.75
C ILE A 4 -1.81 -5.16 0.50
N ILE A 5 -2.20 -6.43 0.54
CA ILE A 5 -1.96 -7.34 1.64
C ILE A 5 -0.75 -8.20 1.32
N LYS A 6 0.29 -8.06 2.14
CA LYS A 6 1.47 -8.92 2.10
C LYS A 6 1.27 -10.15 2.97
N LEU A 7 1.55 -11.30 2.39
CA LEU A 7 1.39 -12.61 3.01
C LEU A 7 2.49 -12.85 4.07
N PHE A 8 2.19 -13.66 5.10
CA PHE A 8 3.24 -14.11 6.03
C PHE A 8 4.37 -14.85 5.32
N PRO A 9 5.64 -14.64 5.76
CA PRO A 9 6.79 -15.38 5.27
C PRO A 9 6.58 -16.90 5.31
N GLU A 10 5.88 -17.38 6.33
CA GLU A 10 5.50 -18.78 6.52
C GLU A 10 4.66 -19.35 5.37
N ILE A 11 3.84 -18.53 4.70
CA ILE A 11 3.07 -18.92 3.51
C ILE A 11 3.98 -18.88 2.28
N THR A 12 4.86 -17.89 2.19
CA THR A 12 5.73 -17.69 1.01
C THR A 12 6.82 -18.76 0.86
N ILE A 13 7.31 -19.33 1.96
CA ILE A 13 8.37 -20.35 1.97
C ILE A 13 7.85 -21.76 1.61
N LYS A 14 6.52 -21.97 1.58
CA LYS A 14 5.94 -23.28 1.26
C LYS A 14 6.05 -23.60 -0.23
N SER A 15 5.95 -24.88 -0.56
CA SER A 15 5.82 -25.35 -1.95
C SER A 15 4.62 -24.69 -2.64
N GLN A 16 4.68 -24.61 -3.98
CA GLN A 16 3.67 -23.90 -4.77
C GLN A 16 2.23 -24.39 -4.49
N SER A 17 2.01 -25.69 -4.40
CA SER A 17 0.68 -26.28 -4.14
C SER A 17 0.13 -25.86 -2.77
N VAL A 18 0.97 -25.93 -1.74
CA VAL A 18 0.61 -25.53 -0.37
C VAL A 18 0.37 -24.03 -0.32
N ARG A 19 1.26 -23.23 -0.89
CA ARG A 19 1.14 -21.76 -0.96
C ARG A 19 -0.18 -21.34 -1.62
N LEU A 20 -0.54 -21.94 -2.75
CA LEU A 20 -1.82 -21.66 -3.44
C LEU A 20 -3.04 -22.00 -2.57
N ARG A 21 -2.99 -23.12 -1.83
CA ARG A 21 -4.04 -23.50 -0.88
C ARG A 21 -4.19 -22.48 0.25
N PHE A 22 -3.08 -22.07 0.87
CA PHE A 22 -3.09 -21.05 1.92
C PHE A 22 -3.61 -19.69 1.43
N ILE A 23 -3.16 -19.24 0.25
CA ILE A 23 -3.66 -17.99 -0.36
C ILE A 23 -5.17 -18.09 -0.61
N LYS A 24 -5.67 -19.23 -1.09
CA LYS A 24 -7.11 -19.43 -1.32
C LYS A 24 -7.91 -19.33 -0.01
N ILE A 25 -7.43 -19.96 1.05
CA ILE A 25 -8.07 -19.89 2.38
C ILE A 25 -8.06 -18.46 2.91
N LEU A 26 -6.91 -17.79 2.88
CA LEU A 26 -6.77 -16.41 3.34
C LEU A 26 -7.67 -15.45 2.56
N THR A 27 -7.72 -15.59 1.23
CA THR A 27 -8.63 -14.82 0.37
C THR A 27 -10.09 -15.02 0.77
N GLY A 28 -10.49 -16.26 1.10
CA GLY A 28 -11.83 -16.58 1.60
C GLY A 28 -12.11 -15.93 2.94
N ASN A 29 -11.17 -16.02 3.88
CA ASN A 29 -11.29 -15.39 5.21
C ASN A 29 -11.43 -13.87 5.12
N ILE A 30 -10.60 -13.22 4.29
CA ILE A 30 -10.68 -11.78 4.03
C ILE A 30 -12.07 -11.41 3.49
N ARG A 31 -12.56 -12.14 2.49
CA ARG A 31 -13.89 -11.87 1.93
C ARG A 31 -14.99 -12.04 2.98
N ASN A 32 -14.95 -13.09 3.80
CA ASN A 32 -15.96 -13.36 4.81
C ASN A 32 -16.00 -12.28 5.90
N VAL A 33 -14.83 -11.84 6.39
CA VAL A 33 -14.73 -10.79 7.40
C VAL A 33 -15.19 -9.44 6.83
N LEU A 34 -14.76 -9.12 5.60
CA LEU A 34 -15.02 -7.79 5.01
C LEU A 34 -16.42 -7.63 4.42
N LYS A 35 -17.14 -8.72 4.12
CA LYS A 35 -18.50 -8.68 3.58
C LYS A 35 -19.47 -7.88 4.45
N HIS A 36 -19.25 -7.82 5.76
CA HIS A 36 -20.07 -7.05 6.69
C HIS A 36 -19.92 -5.53 6.56
N TYR A 37 -18.82 -5.06 5.97
CA TYR A 37 -18.53 -3.63 5.82
C TYR A 37 -18.85 -3.11 4.42
N ASP A 38 -18.53 -3.89 3.38
CA ASP A 38 -18.82 -3.54 1.99
C ASP A 38 -19.12 -4.82 1.19
N GLU A 39 -20.39 -4.98 0.78
CA GLU A 39 -20.83 -6.15 0.02
C GLU A 39 -20.30 -6.12 -1.44
N THR A 40 -19.90 -4.95 -1.93
CA THR A 40 -19.35 -4.75 -3.28
C THR A 40 -17.83 -4.86 -3.35
N LEU A 41 -17.20 -5.22 -2.23
CA LEU A 41 -15.76 -5.31 -2.09
C LEU A 41 -15.16 -6.38 -3.01
N ALA A 42 -14.10 -6.00 -3.73
CA ALA A 42 -13.36 -6.89 -4.60
C ALA A 42 -12.07 -7.35 -3.93
N VAL A 43 -11.91 -8.67 -3.77
CA VAL A 43 -10.66 -9.31 -3.34
C VAL A 43 -10.01 -10.00 -4.54
N VAL A 44 -8.87 -9.49 -4.99
CA VAL A 44 -8.10 -9.99 -6.12
C VAL A 44 -6.83 -10.65 -5.61
N ARG A 45 -6.58 -11.88 -6.04
CA ARG A 45 -5.33 -12.57 -5.73
C ARG A 45 -4.29 -12.27 -6.82
N HIS A 46 -3.11 -11.82 -6.42
CA HIS A 46 -1.93 -11.75 -7.26
C HIS A 46 -0.96 -12.88 -6.89
N TRP A 47 0.13 -13.02 -7.65
CA TRP A 47 1.10 -14.09 -7.44
C TRP A 47 1.86 -13.96 -6.10
N ASP A 48 2.09 -12.73 -5.62
CA ASP A 48 2.85 -12.41 -4.40
C ASP A 48 2.06 -11.65 -3.32
N ASN A 49 0.85 -11.20 -3.63
CA ASN A 49 0.05 -10.37 -2.73
C ASN A 49 -1.46 -10.56 -2.97
N ILE A 50 -2.27 -10.07 -2.04
CA ILE A 50 -3.73 -9.99 -2.21
C ILE A 50 -4.10 -8.51 -2.24
N GLU A 51 -4.92 -8.13 -3.19
CA GLU A 51 -5.43 -6.77 -3.34
C GLU A 51 -6.89 -6.73 -2.91
N VAL A 52 -7.23 -5.75 -2.07
CA VAL A 52 -8.60 -5.49 -1.62
C VAL A 52 -9.01 -4.11 -2.10
N ARG A 53 -10.12 -4.02 -2.84
CA ARG A 53 -10.70 -2.76 -3.31
C ARG A 53 -12.06 -2.58 -2.67
N ALA A 54 -12.25 -1.46 -2.00
CA ALA A 54 -13.53 -1.04 -1.45
C ALA A 54 -13.93 0.31 -2.05
N LYS A 55 -15.23 0.51 -2.26
CA LYS A 55 -15.76 1.74 -2.85
C LYS A 55 -16.08 2.80 -1.80
N ASP A 56 -16.54 2.38 -0.63
CA ASP A 56 -16.97 3.29 0.43
C ASP A 56 -15.79 3.78 1.29
N GLU A 57 -15.38 5.03 1.10
CA GLU A 57 -14.30 5.68 1.86
C GLU A 57 -14.59 5.82 3.36
N ASN A 58 -15.86 5.82 3.79
CA ASN A 58 -16.20 5.95 5.21
C ASN A 58 -15.81 4.72 6.03
N GLN A 59 -15.76 3.55 5.39
CA GLN A 59 -15.41 2.28 6.04
C GLN A 59 -13.90 2.04 6.14
N ARG A 60 -13.06 2.98 5.68
CA ARG A 60 -11.59 2.83 5.61
C ARG A 60 -10.96 2.37 6.91
N LEU A 61 -11.27 3.06 8.01
CA LEU A 61 -10.74 2.75 9.34
C LEU A 61 -11.22 1.39 9.84
N ALA A 62 -12.50 1.08 9.64
CA ALA A 62 -13.09 -0.19 10.06
C ALA A 62 -12.53 -1.37 9.27
N ILE A 63 -12.37 -1.24 7.95
CA ILE A 63 -11.76 -2.25 7.09
C ILE A 63 -10.29 -2.47 7.48
N ARG A 64 -9.53 -1.39 7.71
CA ARG A 64 -8.13 -1.48 8.12
C ARG A 64 -7.99 -2.25 9.44
N ASP A 65 -8.82 -1.94 10.43
CA ASP A 65 -8.84 -2.62 11.72
C ASP A 65 -9.36 -4.06 11.63
N ALA A 66 -10.31 -4.35 10.75
CA ALA A 66 -10.75 -5.71 10.50
C ALA A 66 -9.63 -6.56 9.86
N LEU A 67 -8.86 -6.00 8.93
CA LEU A 67 -7.75 -6.68 8.27
C LEU A 67 -6.61 -7.04 9.25
N THR A 68 -6.32 -6.22 10.26
CA THR A 68 -5.26 -6.53 11.25
C THR A 68 -5.60 -7.73 12.12
N ARG A 69 -6.89 -8.10 12.21
CA ARG A 69 -7.38 -9.23 13.01
C ARG A 69 -7.39 -10.55 12.24
N ILE A 70 -6.98 -10.57 10.97
CA ILE A 70 -6.99 -11.77 10.14
C ILE A 70 -5.61 -12.44 10.19
N PRO A 71 -5.51 -13.67 10.73
CA PRO A 71 -4.25 -14.41 10.73
C PRO A 71 -3.84 -14.77 9.29
N GLY A 72 -2.55 -14.71 8.99
CA GLY A 72 -2.04 -14.91 7.62
C GLY A 72 -1.71 -13.61 6.87
N ILE A 73 -1.99 -12.44 7.46
CA ILE A 73 -1.59 -11.12 6.95
C ILE A 73 -0.37 -10.58 7.70
N HIS A 74 0.73 -10.32 6.99
CA HIS A 74 1.95 -9.76 7.58
C HIS A 74 1.96 -8.23 7.58
N HIS A 75 1.66 -7.63 6.42
CA HIS A 75 1.55 -6.18 6.30
C HIS A 75 0.31 -5.81 5.49
N ILE A 76 -0.32 -4.72 5.89
CA ILE A 76 -1.42 -4.07 5.18
C ILE A 76 -0.88 -2.75 4.68
N LEU A 77 -0.82 -2.60 3.37
CA LEU A 77 -0.39 -1.36 2.72
C LEU A 77 -1.64 -0.67 2.19
N GLU A 78 -1.96 0.47 2.76
CA GLU A 78 -2.98 1.35 2.24
C GLU A 78 -2.41 2.13 1.06
N VAL A 79 -3.10 2.09 -0.07
CA VAL A 79 -2.62 2.63 -1.35
C VAL A 79 -3.69 3.49 -1.97
N GLU A 80 -3.28 4.68 -2.40
CA GLU A 80 -4.08 5.58 -3.22
C GLU A 80 -3.48 5.62 -4.62
N ASP A 81 -4.31 5.37 -5.63
CA ASP A 81 -3.91 5.47 -7.02
C ASP A 81 -4.14 6.93 -7.47
N VAL A 82 -3.05 7.69 -7.60
CA VAL A 82 -3.08 9.09 -8.05
C VAL A 82 -2.40 9.18 -9.41
N PRO A 83 -3.06 9.74 -10.45
CA PRO A 83 -2.39 9.96 -11.74
C PRO A 83 -1.25 10.96 -11.56
N PHE A 84 -0.17 10.82 -12.33
CA PHE A 84 0.92 11.79 -12.32
C PHE A 84 1.36 12.15 -13.74
N THR A 85 1.88 13.36 -13.92
CA THR A 85 2.41 13.82 -15.21
C THR A 85 3.93 13.74 -15.28
N ASP A 86 4.61 14.24 -14.26
CA ASP A 86 6.07 14.29 -14.20
C ASP A 86 6.57 14.08 -12.76
N MET A 87 7.90 14.16 -12.58
CA MET A 87 8.53 14.00 -11.28
C MET A 87 8.20 15.14 -10.29
N HIS A 88 7.90 16.35 -10.79
CA HIS A 88 7.55 17.49 -9.96
C HIS A 88 6.13 17.37 -9.39
N ASP A 89 5.19 16.95 -10.23
CA ASP A 89 3.81 16.66 -9.84
C ASP A 89 3.74 15.57 -8.74
N ILE A 90 4.62 14.56 -8.79
CA ILE A 90 4.76 13.57 -7.70
C ILE A 90 5.18 14.27 -6.38
N PHE A 91 6.12 15.22 -6.44
CA PHE A 91 6.56 15.97 -5.26
C PHE A 91 5.43 16.83 -4.70
N GLU A 92 4.72 17.60 -5.53
CA GLU A 92 3.63 18.47 -5.07
C GLU A 92 2.54 17.67 -4.37
N LYS A 93 2.15 16.53 -4.95
CA LYS A 93 1.18 15.60 -4.34
C LYS A 93 1.68 15.01 -3.03
N ALA A 94 2.94 14.57 -3.00
CA ALA A 94 3.54 14.04 -1.77
C ALA A 94 3.61 15.10 -0.66
N LEU A 95 3.92 16.35 -1.01
CA LEU A 95 3.96 17.46 -0.06
C LEU A 95 2.58 17.70 0.54
N VAL A 96 1.54 17.81 -0.28
CA VAL A 96 0.15 18.02 0.19
C VAL A 96 -0.30 16.87 1.11
N GLN A 97 0.05 15.63 0.76
CA GLN A 97 -0.42 14.45 1.49
C GLN A 97 0.33 14.20 2.80
N TYR A 98 1.63 14.45 2.85
CA TYR A 98 2.48 14.01 3.96
C TYR A 98 3.03 15.13 4.84
N ARG A 99 2.82 16.41 4.50
CA ARG A 99 3.35 17.56 5.26
C ARG A 99 3.13 17.44 6.76
N ASP A 100 1.88 17.29 7.17
CA ASP A 100 1.50 17.28 8.60
C ASP A 100 1.98 16.00 9.30
N GLN A 101 2.17 14.91 8.56
CA GLN A 101 2.58 13.63 9.14
C GLN A 101 4.09 13.55 9.39
N LEU A 102 4.89 14.28 8.60
CA LEU A 102 6.35 14.21 8.57
C LEU A 102 7.03 15.32 9.38
N GLU A 103 6.30 16.34 9.81
CA GLU A 103 6.84 17.44 10.59
C GLU A 103 7.54 16.94 11.88
N GLY A 104 8.81 17.35 12.06
CA GLY A 104 9.63 16.95 13.21
C GLY A 104 10.07 15.48 13.24
N LYS A 105 9.86 14.71 12.17
CA LYS A 105 10.25 13.28 12.08
C LYS A 105 11.33 13.05 11.04
N THR A 106 12.00 11.91 11.15
CA THR A 106 12.88 11.38 10.10
C THR A 106 12.05 10.50 9.16
N PHE A 107 12.38 10.55 7.87
CA PHE A 107 11.64 9.81 6.86
C PHE A 107 12.57 9.31 5.74
N CYS A 108 12.05 8.39 4.94
CA CYS A 108 12.74 7.85 3.77
C CYS A 108 11.72 7.67 2.65
N VAL A 109 12.02 8.25 1.48
CA VAL A 109 11.23 8.05 0.27
C VAL A 109 11.77 6.81 -0.45
N ARG A 110 10.89 5.87 -0.81
CA ARG A 110 11.23 4.67 -1.58
C ARG A 110 10.35 4.58 -2.81
N VAL A 111 10.96 4.45 -3.98
CA VAL A 111 10.25 4.47 -5.26
C VAL A 111 10.43 3.15 -5.98
N LYS A 112 9.30 2.53 -6.34
CA LYS A 112 9.28 1.34 -7.21
C LYS A 112 8.57 1.66 -8.51
N ARG A 113 9.37 1.82 -9.57
CA ARG A 113 8.88 2.10 -10.92
C ARG A 113 8.38 0.83 -11.61
N ARG A 114 7.26 0.94 -12.33
CA ARG A 114 6.78 -0.05 -13.30
C ARG A 114 6.53 0.64 -14.64
N GLY A 115 6.97 0.05 -15.74
CA GLY A 115 6.84 0.63 -17.09
C GLY A 115 8.07 1.41 -17.57
N LYS A 116 7.90 2.15 -18.67
CA LYS A 116 8.95 2.98 -19.28
C LYS A 116 8.71 4.45 -18.90
N HIS A 117 9.73 5.09 -18.36
CA HIS A 117 9.72 6.48 -17.90
C HIS A 117 11.09 7.09 -18.21
N ASP A 118 11.15 8.41 -18.34
CA ASP A 118 12.38 9.13 -18.70
C ASP A 118 13.31 9.37 -17.50
N PHE A 119 12.91 8.94 -16.30
CA PHE A 119 13.65 9.04 -15.05
C PHE A 119 13.85 7.69 -14.36
N SER A 120 14.91 7.57 -13.55
CA SER A 120 15.13 6.39 -12.71
C SER A 120 14.39 6.51 -11.38
N SER A 121 14.22 5.39 -10.66
CA SER A 121 13.65 5.43 -9.31
C SER A 121 14.50 6.28 -8.35
N ILE A 122 15.83 6.24 -8.51
CA ILE A 122 16.79 7.00 -7.69
C ILE A 122 16.61 8.50 -7.90
N ASP A 123 16.36 8.94 -9.13
CA ASP A 123 16.15 10.36 -9.43
C ASP A 123 14.90 10.87 -8.70
N VAL A 124 13.82 10.09 -8.71
CA VAL A 124 12.58 10.43 -8.00
C VAL A 124 12.79 10.44 -6.49
N GLU A 125 13.47 9.44 -5.94
CA GLU A 125 13.78 9.39 -4.49
C GLU A 125 14.55 10.62 -4.04
N ARG A 126 15.58 11.00 -4.79
CA ARG A 126 16.41 12.18 -4.50
C ARG A 126 15.63 13.47 -4.66
N TYR A 127 14.86 13.61 -5.74
CA TYR A 127 14.12 14.83 -6.04
C TYR A 127 12.97 15.06 -5.04
N VAL A 128 12.10 14.06 -4.87
CA VAL A 128 10.96 14.14 -3.96
C VAL A 128 11.44 14.21 -2.51
N GLY A 129 12.40 13.36 -2.13
CA GLY A 129 12.97 13.39 -0.78
C GLY A 129 13.65 14.71 -0.44
N GLY A 130 14.43 15.25 -1.38
CA GLY A 130 15.07 16.56 -1.25
C GLY A 130 14.05 17.71 -1.16
N GLY A 131 13.04 17.70 -2.03
CA GLY A 131 11.96 18.68 -2.01
C GLY A 131 11.19 18.66 -0.69
N LEU A 132 10.81 17.48 -0.20
CA LEU A 132 10.14 17.31 1.08
C LEU A 132 11.01 17.78 2.25
N ASN A 133 12.32 17.50 2.23
CA ASN A 133 13.26 17.92 3.26
C ASN A 133 13.47 19.44 3.31
N GLN A 134 13.36 20.14 2.18
CA GLN A 134 13.49 21.59 2.10
C GLN A 134 12.22 22.35 2.51
N HIS A 135 11.05 21.78 2.24
CA HIS A 135 9.75 22.40 2.50
C HIS A 135 9.17 22.03 3.88
N MET A 136 9.83 21.13 4.61
CA MET A 136 9.48 20.75 5.97
C MET A 136 10.66 21.05 6.90
N SER A 137 10.40 21.10 8.21
CA SER A 137 11.45 21.10 9.23
C SER A 137 11.61 19.69 9.79
N PRO A 138 12.30 18.76 9.09
CA PRO A 138 12.61 17.46 9.66
C PRO A 138 13.64 17.62 10.78
N ARG A 139 13.56 16.76 11.80
CA ARG A 139 14.62 16.69 12.82
C ARG A 139 15.92 16.21 12.16
N ALA A 140 17.00 16.96 12.39
CA ALA A 140 18.36 16.65 11.96
C ALA A 140 18.88 15.34 12.56
#